data_AF-A0A2A4E8I3-F1
#
_entry.id   AF-A0A2A4E8I3-F1
#
_cell.length_a   1.000
_cell.length_b   1.000
_cell.length_c   1.000
_cell.angle_alpha   90.00
_cell.angle_beta   90.00
_cell.angle_gamma   90.00
#
_symmetry.space_group_name_H-M   'P 1'
#
loop_
_entity.id
_entity.type
_entity.pdbx_description
1 polymer ?
#
loop_
_entity_poly.entity_id
_entity_poly.type
_entity_poly.pdbx_seq_one_letter_code
_entity_poly.pdbx_strand_id
1 'polypeptide(L)'
;MSKRAPIVAELGRPETPEETAARKAEFSKAYRSSQTVRGLIAALLATLAIVVVIVLAVPRGEPATEREVDVTGIAADVESSLGSPVIVPELDDFWRVNAAGLTSGATPVWDVTLAPAAENERGFIKLAQAFGVDSSWAPQRLNGVAPTDTTAIGGIEWDVYSLGDAGAKQNVTYAIGTQAGDDYVLLYGSRSADSTADLAETLVPQIRDLSE
;
A
#
# COMPACT_ATOMS: atom_id res chain seq x y z
N MET A 1 22.23 -9.39 -72.42
CA MET A 1 23.69 -9.42 -72.18
C MET A 1 23.92 -10.12 -70.85
N SER A 2 24.58 -11.28 -70.84
CA SER A 2 24.83 -12.04 -69.60
C SER A 2 25.93 -11.35 -68.79
N LYS A 3 25.66 -11.04 -67.52
CA LYS A 3 26.59 -10.34 -66.63
C LYS A 3 27.76 -11.30 -66.33
N ARG A 4 28.98 -10.95 -66.76
CA ARG A 4 30.18 -11.77 -66.49
C ARG A 4 30.33 -11.94 -64.97
N ALA A 5 30.55 -13.19 -64.53
CA ALA A 5 30.72 -13.48 -63.12
C ALA A 5 31.95 -12.75 -62.57
N PRO A 6 31.90 -12.21 -61.34
CA PRO A 6 33.01 -11.48 -60.74
C PRO A 6 34.22 -12.41 -60.57
N ILE A 7 35.41 -11.91 -60.90
CA ILE A 7 36.67 -12.62 -60.71
C ILE A 7 36.98 -12.59 -59.21
N VAL A 8 37.10 -13.77 -58.61
CA VAL A 8 37.45 -13.91 -57.18
C VAL A 8 38.96 -13.81 -57.05
N ALA A 9 39.43 -12.98 -56.12
CA ALA A 9 40.87 -12.68 -55.94
C ALA A 9 41.72 -13.94 -55.67
N GLU A 10 41.13 -14.96 -55.04
CA GLU A 10 41.80 -16.22 -54.69
C GLU A 10 41.87 -17.22 -55.84
N LEU A 11 40.94 -17.16 -56.81
CA LEU A 11 40.91 -18.07 -57.96
C LEU A 11 41.57 -17.47 -59.22
N GLY A 12 41.71 -16.15 -59.31
CA GLY A 12 42.25 -15.47 -60.49
C GLY A 12 41.41 -15.64 -61.78
N ARG A 13 40.24 -16.28 -61.68
CA ARG A 13 39.28 -16.52 -62.76
C ARG A 13 37.84 -16.30 -62.25
N PRO A 14 36.86 -16.09 -63.15
CA PRO A 14 35.44 -16.10 -62.77
C PRO A 14 35.09 -17.43 -62.12
N GLU A 15 34.45 -17.38 -60.96
CA GLU A 15 33.97 -18.56 -60.24
C GLU A 15 32.92 -19.31 -61.08
N THR A 16 33.02 -20.63 -61.13
CA THR A 16 32.01 -21.46 -61.80
C THR A 16 30.70 -21.46 -60.99
N PRO A 17 29.55 -21.77 -61.62
CA PRO A 17 28.27 -21.85 -60.91
C PRO A 17 28.29 -22.83 -59.73
N GLU A 18 29.05 -23.93 -59.85
CA GLU A 18 29.18 -24.97 -58.83
C GLU A 18 30.02 -24.50 -57.63
N GLU A 19 31.15 -23.83 -57.88
CA GLU A 19 31.99 -23.23 -56.83
C GLU A 19 31.21 -22.15 -56.04
N THR A 20 30.42 -21.32 -56.75
CA THR A 20 29.55 -20.30 -56.12
C THR A 20 28.48 -20.95 -55.23
N ALA A 21 27.89 -22.05 -55.69
CA ALA A 21 26.87 -22.79 -54.94
C ALA A 21 27.46 -23.44 -53.68
N ALA A 22 28.65 -24.05 -53.80
CA ALA A 22 29.35 -24.67 -52.68
C ALA A 22 29.72 -23.63 -51.61
N ARG A 23 30.31 -22.50 -52.02
CA ARG A 23 30.64 -21.37 -51.14
C ARG A 23 29.40 -20.84 -50.43
N LYS A 24 28.31 -20.58 -51.15
CA LYS A 24 27.04 -20.12 -50.54
C LYS A 24 26.44 -21.16 -49.59
N ALA A 25 26.55 -22.45 -49.88
CA ALA A 25 26.07 -23.51 -49.01
C ALA A 25 26.89 -23.57 -47.71
N GLU A 26 28.21 -23.42 -47.81
CA GLU A 26 29.12 -23.36 -46.67
C GLU A 26 28.84 -22.14 -45.79
N PHE A 27 28.74 -20.95 -46.39
CA PHE A 27 28.35 -19.71 -45.68
C PHE A 27 26.95 -19.84 -45.05
N SER A 28 25.98 -20.44 -45.75
CA SER A 28 24.62 -20.63 -45.22
C SER A 28 24.56 -21.65 -44.09
N LYS A 29 25.46 -22.64 -44.08
CA LYS A 29 25.58 -23.62 -42.98
C LYS A 29 26.25 -22.98 -41.77
N ALA A 30 27.32 -22.22 -41.97
CA ALA A 30 28.00 -21.47 -40.92
C ALA A 30 27.05 -20.43 -40.28
N TYR A 31 26.33 -19.65 -41.08
CA TYR A 31 25.38 -18.63 -40.61
C TYR A 31 24.21 -19.24 -39.82
N ARG A 32 23.64 -20.36 -40.28
CA ARG A 32 22.57 -21.07 -39.53
C ARG A 32 23.09 -21.74 -38.25
N SER A 33 24.39 -22.08 -38.20
CA SER A 33 25.02 -22.69 -37.01
C SER A 33 25.46 -21.66 -35.95
N SER A 34 25.74 -20.42 -36.35
CA SER A 34 26.04 -19.33 -35.42
C SER A 34 24.77 -18.72 -34.82
N GLN A 35 23.63 -18.85 -35.50
CA GLN A 35 22.31 -18.46 -35.01
C GLN A 35 21.66 -19.60 -34.18
N THR A 36 22.41 -20.20 -33.26
CA THR A 36 21.97 -21.38 -32.52
C THR A 36 21.39 -21.03 -31.15
N VAL A 37 20.46 -21.88 -30.71
CA VAL A 37 19.93 -22.00 -29.34
C VAL A 37 21.01 -21.81 -28.25
N ARG A 38 22.27 -22.16 -28.55
CA ARG A 38 23.43 -21.94 -27.67
C ARG A 38 23.69 -20.46 -27.37
N GLY A 39 23.59 -19.57 -28.37
CA GLY A 39 23.71 -18.12 -28.17
C GLY A 39 22.55 -17.57 -27.33
N LEU A 40 21.34 -18.09 -27.53
CA LEU A 40 20.17 -17.72 -26.71
C LEU A 40 20.36 -18.16 -25.25
N ILE A 41 20.80 -19.40 -25.01
CA ILE A 41 21.11 -19.90 -23.66
C ILE A 41 22.23 -19.07 -23.02
N ALA A 42 23.29 -18.77 -23.76
CA ALA A 42 24.40 -17.96 -23.25
C ALA A 42 23.94 -16.55 -22.85
N ALA A 43 23.11 -15.90 -23.67
CA ALA A 43 22.53 -14.60 -23.35
C ALA A 43 21.62 -14.66 -22.11
N LEU A 44 20.82 -15.72 -21.98
CA LEU A 44 19.91 -15.92 -20.83
C LEU A 44 20.66 -16.16 -19.52
N LEU A 45 21.76 -16.92 -19.58
CA LEU A 45 22.65 -17.11 -18.43
C LEU A 45 23.39 -15.82 -18.07
N ALA A 46 23.81 -15.03 -19.06
CA ALA A 46 24.44 -13.74 -18.83
C ALA A 46 23.48 -12.76 -18.14
N THR A 47 22.22 -12.67 -18.59
CA THR A 47 21.23 -11.80 -17.93
C THR A 47 20.91 -12.29 -16.52
N LEU A 48 20.76 -13.59 -16.31
CA LEU A 48 20.53 -14.16 -14.97
C LEU A 48 21.70 -13.88 -14.03
N ALA A 49 22.94 -14.04 -14.49
CA ALA A 49 24.14 -13.75 -13.71
C ALA A 49 24.19 -12.28 -13.27
N ILE A 50 23.82 -11.35 -14.17
CA ILE A 50 23.73 -9.92 -13.83
C ILE A 50 22.66 -9.69 -12.76
N VAL A 51 21.47 -10.29 -12.89
CA VAL A 51 20.40 -10.18 -11.88
C VAL A 51 20.88 -10.71 -10.53
N VAL A 52 21.56 -11.85 -10.49
CA VAL A 52 22.10 -12.44 -9.26
C VAL A 52 23.10 -11.47 -8.60
N VAL A 53 24.02 -10.90 -9.37
CA VAL A 53 24.98 -9.91 -8.84
C VAL A 53 24.23 -8.70 -8.26
N ILE A 54 23.22 -8.18 -8.94
CA ILE A 54 22.42 -7.06 -8.44
C ILE A 54 21.71 -7.45 -7.14
N VAL A 55 21.05 -8.60 -7.08
CA VAL A 55 20.30 -9.08 -5.90
C VAL A 55 21.21 -9.25 -4.68
N LEU A 56 22.45 -9.72 -4.89
CA LEU A 56 23.43 -9.91 -3.82
C LEU A 56 24.13 -8.59 -3.44
N ALA A 57 24.33 -7.68 -4.40
CA ALA A 57 24.99 -6.40 -4.17
C ALA A 57 24.10 -5.39 -3.46
N VAL A 58 22.78 -5.48 -3.63
CA VAL A 58 21.82 -4.61 -2.94
C VAL A 58 21.83 -4.95 -1.44
N PRO A 59 22.31 -4.05 -0.57
CA PRO A 59 22.24 -4.25 0.87
C PRO A 59 20.77 -4.29 1.25
N ARG A 60 20.29 -5.46 1.68
CA ARG A 60 19.03 -5.53 2.40
C ARG A 60 19.36 -5.10 3.82
N GLY A 61 19.09 -3.83 4.12
CA GLY A 61 19.05 -3.42 5.51
C GLY A 61 18.09 -4.34 6.26
N GLU A 62 18.44 -4.72 7.49
CA GLU A 62 17.43 -5.20 8.42
C GLU A 62 16.30 -4.16 8.45
N PRO A 63 15.02 -4.57 8.40
CA PRO A 63 13.94 -3.61 8.58
C PRO A 63 14.27 -2.84 9.85
N ALA A 64 14.36 -1.51 9.75
CA ALA A 64 14.62 -0.67 10.91
C ALA A 64 13.61 -1.11 11.98
N THR A 65 14.08 -1.39 13.20
CA THR A 65 13.20 -1.65 14.34
C THR A 65 12.13 -0.57 14.31
N GLU A 66 10.89 -0.98 14.03
CA GLU A 66 9.82 -0.05 13.75
C GLU A 66 9.69 0.86 14.98
N ARG A 67 9.80 2.17 14.78
CA ARG A 67 9.71 3.12 15.90
C ARG A 67 8.32 2.96 16.50
N GLU A 68 8.28 2.46 17.73
CA GLU A 68 7.06 2.40 18.52
C GLU A 68 6.57 3.83 18.76
N VAL A 69 5.33 4.09 18.35
CA VAL A 69 4.70 5.40 18.52
C VAL A 69 4.20 5.50 19.95
N ASP A 70 4.77 6.40 20.75
CA ASP A 70 4.31 6.70 22.10
C ASP A 70 3.00 7.50 22.06
N VAL A 71 1.89 6.80 21.82
CA VAL A 71 0.56 7.40 21.71
C VAL A 71 0.13 8.06 23.03
N THR A 72 0.51 7.50 24.17
CA THR A 72 0.17 8.03 25.49
C THR A 72 0.89 9.34 25.77
N GLY A 73 2.19 9.44 25.45
CA GLY A 73 2.94 10.68 25.55
C GLY A 73 2.40 11.77 24.62
N ILE A 74 2.10 11.42 23.37
CA ILE A 74 1.51 12.36 22.40
C ILE A 74 0.11 12.82 22.87
N ALA A 75 -0.71 11.91 23.39
CA ALA A 75 -2.03 12.24 23.91
C ALA A 75 -1.93 13.24 25.07
N ALA A 76 -1.02 13.03 26.03
CA ALA A 76 -0.81 13.97 27.13
C ALA A 76 -0.41 15.38 26.65
N ASP A 77 0.44 15.47 25.63
CA ASP A 77 0.80 16.75 25.01
C ASP A 77 -0.41 17.43 24.34
N VAL A 78 -1.27 16.65 23.66
CA VAL A 78 -2.49 17.14 23.02
C VAL A 78 -3.51 17.62 24.05
N GLU A 79 -3.75 16.84 25.10
CA GLU A 79 -4.65 17.21 26.20
C GLU A 79 -4.17 18.50 26.89
N SER A 80 -2.87 18.64 27.14
CA SER A 80 -2.32 19.87 27.71
C SER A 80 -2.46 21.07 26.77
N SER A 81 -2.45 20.86 25.45
CA SER A 81 -2.57 21.91 24.45
C SER A 81 -4.01 22.38 24.25
N LEU A 82 -4.96 21.43 24.21
CA LEU A 82 -6.38 21.71 23.97
C LEU A 82 -7.18 21.97 25.26
N GLY A 83 -6.67 21.51 26.40
CA GLY A 83 -7.42 21.54 27.66
C GLY A 83 -8.65 20.64 27.65
N SER A 84 -8.66 19.61 26.79
CA SER A 84 -9.76 18.64 26.62
C SER A 84 -9.18 17.24 26.58
N PRO A 85 -9.84 16.24 27.22
CA PRO A 85 -9.40 14.85 27.20
C PRO A 85 -9.45 14.25 25.78
N VAL A 86 -8.56 13.29 25.51
CA VAL A 86 -8.53 12.58 24.22
C VAL A 86 -8.67 11.08 24.39
N ILE A 87 -9.30 10.42 23.42
CA ILE A 87 -9.43 8.96 23.42
C ILE A 87 -8.08 8.33 23.10
N VAL A 88 -7.60 7.46 23.98
CA VAL A 88 -6.37 6.69 23.82
C VAL A 88 -6.72 5.20 23.84
N PRO A 89 -6.72 4.51 22.68
CA PRO A 89 -7.04 3.09 22.62
C PRO A 89 -6.08 2.26 23.47
N GLU A 90 -6.63 1.44 24.36
CA GLU A 90 -5.88 0.34 24.98
C GLU A 90 -5.83 -0.81 23.99
N LEU A 91 -4.63 -1.10 23.49
CA LEU A 91 -4.41 -2.09 22.44
C LEU A 91 -3.94 -3.41 23.04
N ASP A 92 -4.47 -4.51 22.49
CA ASP A 92 -3.94 -5.85 22.67
C ASP A 92 -2.80 -6.14 21.66
N ASP A 93 -2.26 -7.35 21.69
CA ASP A 93 -1.18 -7.79 20.79
C ASP A 93 -1.60 -7.82 19.31
N PHE A 94 -2.89 -7.66 19.00
CA PHE A 94 -3.37 -7.65 17.62
C PHE A 94 -3.07 -6.32 16.94
N TRP A 95 -3.12 -5.20 17.67
CA TRP A 95 -2.98 -3.86 17.11
C TRP A 95 -1.63 -3.24 17.40
N ARG A 96 -1.18 -2.39 16.48
CA ARG A 96 -0.09 -1.44 16.69
C ARG A 96 -0.53 -0.05 16.27
N VAL A 97 0.00 0.96 16.95
CA VAL A 97 -0.13 2.36 16.51
C VAL A 97 0.84 2.62 15.37
N ASN A 98 0.31 2.98 14.21
CA ASN A 98 1.10 3.35 13.04
C ASN A 98 1.35 4.87 12.99
N ALA A 99 0.42 5.68 13.49
CA ALA A 99 0.57 7.13 13.63
C ALA A 99 -0.39 7.67 14.69
N ALA A 100 0.00 8.74 15.39
CA ALA A 100 -0.85 9.49 16.29
C ALA A 100 -0.50 10.98 16.22
N GLY A 101 -1.49 11.86 16.30
CA GLY A 101 -1.22 13.30 16.30
C GLY A 101 -2.48 14.17 16.24
N LEU A 102 -2.30 15.43 16.61
CA LEU A 102 -3.32 16.46 16.47
C LEU A 102 -3.24 17.11 15.08
N THR A 103 -4.31 16.99 14.31
CA THR A 103 -4.51 17.75 13.08
C THR A 103 -5.17 19.08 13.41
N SER A 104 -4.42 20.17 13.26
CA SER A 104 -4.96 21.53 13.41
C SER A 104 -5.75 21.97 12.18
N GLY A 105 -6.77 22.80 12.37
CA GLY A 105 -7.61 23.31 11.29
C GLY A 105 -8.78 24.14 11.82
N ALA A 106 -9.84 24.29 10.99
CA ALA A 106 -11.10 24.89 11.45
C ALA A 106 -11.73 24.06 12.59
N THR A 107 -11.59 22.75 12.51
CA THR A 107 -11.91 21.79 13.58
C THR A 107 -10.60 21.08 13.95
N PRO A 108 -10.11 21.21 15.20
CA PRO A 108 -9.04 20.36 15.70
C PRO A 108 -9.49 18.90 15.71
N VAL A 109 -8.60 17.98 15.31
CA VAL A 109 -8.91 16.55 15.27
C VAL A 109 -7.74 15.75 15.84
N TRP A 110 -8.02 14.97 16.87
CA TRP A 110 -7.08 13.96 17.36
C TRP A 110 -7.21 12.71 16.50
N ASP A 111 -6.15 12.38 15.75
CA ASP A 111 -6.12 11.24 14.82
C ASP A 111 -5.15 10.16 15.34
N VAL A 112 -5.63 8.93 15.48
CA VAL A 112 -4.82 7.73 15.76
C VAL A 112 -5.05 6.71 14.65
N THR A 113 -3.98 6.28 13.96
CA THR A 113 -4.03 5.23 12.93
C THR A 113 -3.52 3.92 13.52
N LEU A 114 -4.37 2.91 13.57
CA LEU A 114 -4.10 1.57 14.04
C LEU A 114 -3.96 0.62 12.84
N ALA A 115 -2.96 -0.25 12.90
CA ALA A 115 -2.77 -1.33 11.93
C ALA A 115 -2.59 -2.66 12.68
N PRO A 116 -2.93 -3.80 12.07
CA PRO A 116 -2.56 -5.09 12.64
C PRO A 116 -1.04 -5.19 12.86
N ALA A 117 -0.63 -5.74 14.00
CA ALA A 117 0.77 -5.95 14.35
C ALA A 117 1.39 -7.08 13.51
N ALA A 118 0.60 -8.10 13.16
CA ALA A 118 1.06 -9.23 12.38
C ALA A 118 1.26 -8.90 10.89
N GLU A 119 2.41 -9.24 10.32
CA GLU A 119 2.77 -8.93 8.92
C GLU A 119 1.94 -9.65 7.86
N ASN A 120 1.12 -10.64 8.22
CA ASN A 120 0.20 -11.35 7.33
C ASN A 120 -1.22 -10.74 7.34
N GLU A 121 -1.52 -9.90 8.32
CA GLU A 121 -2.78 -9.16 8.39
C GLU A 121 -2.69 -7.87 7.58
N ARG A 122 -3.82 -7.40 7.08
CA ARG A 122 -3.91 -6.20 6.25
C ARG A 122 -5.02 -5.28 6.73
N GLY A 123 -4.93 -4.04 6.28
CA GLY A 123 -5.88 -2.99 6.59
C GLY A 123 -5.45 -2.13 7.77
N PHE A 124 -6.30 -1.16 8.10
CA PHE A 124 -6.11 -0.24 9.21
C PHE A 124 -7.46 0.26 9.71
N ILE A 125 -7.48 0.80 10.92
CA ILE A 125 -8.58 1.63 11.44
C ILE A 125 -7.99 2.96 11.88
N LYS A 126 -8.63 4.06 11.49
CA LYS A 126 -8.36 5.39 12.03
C LYS A 126 -9.42 5.71 13.05
N LEU A 127 -8.98 6.06 14.25
CA LEU A 127 -9.75 6.78 15.25
C LEU A 127 -9.55 8.28 15.01
N ALA A 128 -10.63 9.00 14.80
CA ALA A 128 -10.64 10.46 14.76
C ALA A 128 -11.63 10.99 15.80
N GLN A 129 -11.14 11.80 16.74
CA GLN A 129 -11.96 12.59 17.66
C GLN A 129 -11.90 14.04 17.20
N ALA A 130 -13.02 14.53 16.67
CA ALA A 130 -13.17 15.91 16.23
C ALA A 130 -13.78 16.72 17.36
N PHE A 131 -13.08 17.78 17.76
CA PHE A 131 -13.45 18.54 18.96
C PHE A 131 -14.56 19.57 18.69
N GLY A 132 -15.56 19.64 19.57
CA GLY A 132 -16.60 20.67 19.55
C GLY A 132 -17.47 20.68 18.28
N VAL A 133 -17.78 19.51 17.73
CA VAL A 133 -18.57 19.36 16.50
C VAL A 133 -19.62 18.26 16.64
N ASP A 134 -20.67 18.36 15.81
CA ASP A 134 -21.75 17.39 15.74
C ASP A 134 -21.55 16.36 14.62
N SER A 135 -22.52 15.44 14.50
CA SER A 135 -22.56 14.38 13.47
C SER A 135 -22.48 14.86 12.02
N SER A 136 -22.73 16.14 11.73
CA SER A 136 -22.57 16.69 10.38
C SER A 136 -21.11 16.78 9.93
N TRP A 137 -20.15 16.63 10.85
CA TRP A 137 -18.72 16.63 10.55
C TRP A 137 -18.27 15.37 9.80
N ALA A 138 -18.75 14.18 10.19
CA ALA A 138 -18.29 12.92 9.61
C ALA A 138 -18.50 12.81 8.09
N PRO A 139 -19.67 13.18 7.51
CA PRO A 139 -19.84 13.24 6.07
C PRO A 139 -18.78 14.10 5.37
N GLN A 140 -18.33 15.21 5.97
CA GLN A 140 -17.29 16.07 5.38
C GLN A 140 -15.94 15.35 5.33
N ARG A 141 -15.62 14.56 6.36
CA ARG A 141 -14.43 13.69 6.40
C ARG A 141 -14.53 12.53 5.42
N LEU A 142 -15.74 12.04 5.16
CA LEU A 142 -16.04 10.86 4.33
C LEU A 142 -16.49 11.20 2.90
N ASN A 143 -16.01 12.33 2.32
CA ASN A 143 -16.32 12.75 0.94
C ASN A 143 -17.82 12.91 0.64
N GLY A 144 -18.60 13.41 1.60
CA GLY A 144 -20.03 13.66 1.46
C GLY A 144 -20.91 12.43 1.62
N VAL A 145 -20.36 11.29 2.09
CA VAL A 145 -21.16 10.11 2.39
C VAL A 145 -21.96 10.34 3.67
N ALA A 146 -23.29 10.32 3.54
CA ALA A 146 -24.22 10.36 4.67
C ALA A 146 -24.30 8.98 5.36
N PRO A 147 -24.70 8.94 6.65
CA PRO A 147 -24.94 7.67 7.34
C PRO A 147 -26.08 6.90 6.65
N THR A 148 -25.91 5.59 6.56
CA THR A 148 -26.81 4.68 5.85
C THR A 148 -27.61 3.78 6.77
N ASP A 149 -27.12 3.54 7.98
CA ASP A 149 -27.76 2.69 8.98
C ASP A 149 -27.23 3.07 10.37
N THR A 150 -27.73 2.43 11.42
CA THR A 150 -27.16 2.50 12.77
C THR A 150 -26.86 1.12 13.33
N THR A 151 -25.90 1.05 14.26
CA THR A 151 -25.58 -0.18 15.01
C THR A 151 -25.34 0.14 16.48
N ALA A 152 -25.58 -0.81 17.36
CA ALA A 152 -25.36 -0.66 18.80
C ALA A 152 -24.12 -1.45 19.24
N ILE A 153 -23.14 -0.76 19.83
CA ILE A 153 -21.88 -1.37 20.30
C ILE A 153 -21.65 -0.89 21.74
N GLY A 154 -21.48 -1.82 22.68
CA GLY A 154 -21.32 -1.53 24.10
C GLY A 154 -22.45 -0.68 24.72
N GLY A 155 -23.64 -0.66 24.11
CA GLY A 155 -24.78 0.15 24.53
C GLY A 155 -24.75 1.61 24.07
N ILE A 156 -23.84 1.96 23.15
CA ILE A 156 -23.80 3.24 22.44
C ILE A 156 -24.32 3.02 21.01
N GLU A 157 -25.10 3.97 20.48
CA GLU A 157 -25.53 3.97 19.09
C GLU A 157 -24.45 4.58 18.19
N TRP A 158 -24.17 3.92 17.08
CA TRP A 158 -23.18 4.32 16.09
C TRP A 158 -23.84 4.45 14.72
N ASP A 159 -23.64 5.58 14.07
CA ASP A 159 -23.98 5.80 12.66
C ASP A 159 -23.05 4.94 11.79
N VAL A 160 -23.62 4.16 10.87
CA VAL A 160 -22.88 3.32 9.92
C VAL A 160 -22.81 4.01 8.56
N TYR A 161 -21.60 4.13 8.00
CA TYR A 161 -21.36 4.75 6.71
C TYR A 161 -20.91 3.71 5.66
N SER A 162 -21.77 3.45 4.68
CA SER A 162 -21.43 2.61 3.51
C SER A 162 -20.80 3.46 2.40
N LEU A 163 -19.47 3.44 2.30
CA LEU A 163 -18.71 4.39 1.47
C LEU A 163 -18.66 4.05 -0.03
N GLY A 164 -18.93 2.80 -0.42
CA GLY A 164 -18.93 2.35 -1.82
C GLY A 164 -17.69 2.81 -2.61
N ASP A 165 -17.90 3.27 -3.85
CA ASP A 165 -16.84 3.77 -4.73
C ASP A 165 -16.10 5.00 -4.18
N ALA A 166 -16.76 5.83 -3.38
CA ALA A 166 -16.15 7.00 -2.77
C ALA A 166 -15.08 6.60 -1.74
N GLY A 167 -15.35 5.55 -0.96
CA GLY A 167 -14.42 4.96 0.00
C GLY A 167 -13.28 4.20 -0.65
N ALA A 168 -13.55 3.47 -1.74
CA ALA A 168 -12.54 2.70 -2.47
C ALA A 168 -11.35 3.58 -2.93
N LYS A 169 -11.61 4.82 -3.36
CA LYS A 169 -10.57 5.78 -3.75
C LYS A 169 -9.65 6.22 -2.60
N GLN A 170 -10.11 6.08 -1.36
CA GLN A 170 -9.37 6.43 -0.15
C GLN A 170 -8.86 5.19 0.61
N ASN A 171 -9.07 3.98 0.07
CA ASN A 171 -8.86 2.73 0.78
C ASN A 171 -9.61 2.66 2.13
N VAL A 172 -10.86 3.14 2.14
CA VAL A 172 -11.77 3.08 3.28
C VAL A 172 -13.00 2.28 2.85
N THR A 173 -13.22 1.13 3.47
CA THR A 173 -14.32 0.22 3.14
C THR A 173 -15.45 0.26 4.15
N TYR A 174 -15.15 0.69 5.38
CA TYR A 174 -16.12 0.75 6.46
C TYR A 174 -15.82 1.93 7.38
N ALA A 175 -16.89 2.54 7.90
CA ALA A 175 -16.80 3.58 8.91
C ALA A 175 -18.03 3.57 9.81
N ILE A 176 -17.82 3.89 11.08
CA ILE A 176 -18.85 4.14 12.08
C ILE A 176 -18.52 5.40 12.87
N GLY A 177 -19.54 6.16 13.28
CA GLY A 177 -19.35 7.37 14.08
C GLY A 177 -20.38 7.51 15.19
N THR A 178 -20.03 8.21 16.26
CA THR A 178 -20.93 8.49 17.38
C THR A 178 -20.60 9.82 18.03
N GLN A 179 -21.61 10.44 18.64
CA GLN A 179 -21.43 11.65 19.45
C GLN A 179 -20.84 11.27 20.81
N ALA A 180 -19.82 12.00 21.26
CA ALA A 180 -19.14 11.81 22.55
C ALA A 180 -19.05 13.17 23.27
N GLY A 181 -20.05 13.49 24.11
CA GLY A 181 -20.21 14.83 24.65
C GLY A 181 -20.33 15.88 23.53
N ASP A 182 -19.51 16.93 23.60
CA ASP A 182 -19.42 17.99 22.59
C ASP A 182 -18.58 17.58 21.36
N ASP A 183 -17.92 16.43 21.40
CA ASP A 183 -17.03 15.93 20.36
C ASP A 183 -17.72 14.87 19.48
N TYR A 184 -17.20 14.67 18.28
CA TYR A 184 -17.62 13.58 17.41
C TYR A 184 -16.49 12.58 17.18
N VAL A 185 -16.79 11.29 17.42
CA VAL A 185 -15.83 10.19 17.27
C VAL A 185 -16.15 9.43 16.00
N LEU A 186 -15.15 9.22 15.15
CA LEU A 186 -15.27 8.47 13.91
C LEU A 186 -14.19 7.38 13.84
N LEU A 187 -14.63 6.13 13.67
CA LEU A 187 -13.77 5.01 13.32
C LEU A 187 -13.93 4.69 11.85
N TYR A 188 -12.84 4.67 11.09
CA TYR A 188 -12.92 4.41 9.66
C TYR A 188 -11.65 3.78 9.11
N GLY A 189 -11.79 2.86 8.15
CA GLY A 189 -10.63 2.27 7.51
C GLY A 189 -10.96 1.13 6.57
N SER A 190 -9.99 0.25 6.37
CA SER A 190 -10.07 -0.88 5.44
C SER A 190 -10.27 -2.23 6.14
N ARG A 191 -10.58 -2.21 7.44
CA ARG A 191 -10.92 -3.42 8.22
C ARG A 191 -12.41 -3.72 8.13
N SER A 192 -12.78 -4.94 8.51
CA SER A 192 -14.17 -5.38 8.51
C SER A 192 -15.02 -4.62 9.54
N ALA A 193 -16.35 -4.68 9.37
CA ALA A 193 -17.30 -4.18 10.35
C ALA A 193 -17.05 -4.82 11.73
N ASP A 194 -16.91 -6.14 11.79
CA ASP A 194 -16.65 -6.87 13.04
C ASP A 194 -15.36 -6.39 13.73
N SER A 195 -14.25 -6.33 13.00
CA SER A 195 -12.97 -5.86 13.55
C SER A 195 -13.01 -4.40 14.00
N THR A 196 -13.90 -3.59 13.41
CA THR A 196 -14.11 -2.20 13.82
C THR A 196 -15.02 -2.11 15.03
N ALA A 197 -16.02 -2.98 15.14
CA ALA A 197 -16.90 -3.08 16.30
C ALA A 197 -16.15 -3.57 17.54
N ASP A 198 -15.26 -4.56 17.39
CA ASP A 198 -14.41 -5.05 18.49
C ASP A 198 -13.55 -3.91 19.08
N LEU A 199 -12.93 -3.10 18.20
CA LEU A 199 -12.19 -1.92 18.64
C LEU A 199 -13.12 -0.86 19.25
N ALA A 200 -14.27 -0.59 18.65
CA ALA A 200 -15.22 0.39 19.17
C ALA A 200 -15.68 0.03 20.59
N GLU A 201 -15.89 -1.26 20.87
CA GLU A 201 -16.30 -1.75 22.18
C GLU A 201 -15.26 -1.43 23.27
N THR A 202 -13.96 -1.49 22.97
CA THR A 202 -12.91 -1.14 23.94
C THR A 202 -12.87 0.35 24.25
N LEU A 203 -13.38 1.21 23.36
CA LEU A 203 -13.40 2.66 23.54
C LEU A 203 -14.63 3.18 24.28
N VAL A 204 -15.66 2.35 24.45
CA VAL A 204 -16.95 2.73 25.06
C VAL A 204 -16.80 3.40 26.44
N PRO A 205 -15.95 2.92 27.37
CA PRO A 205 -15.75 3.61 28.65
C PRO A 205 -15.28 5.05 28.47
N GLN A 206 -14.24 5.28 27.64
CA GLN A 206 -13.70 6.62 27.40
C GLN A 206 -14.71 7.52 26.69
N ILE A 207 -15.48 6.99 25.73
CA ILE A 207 -16.53 7.75 25.04
C ILE A 207 -17.64 8.20 26.02
N ARG A 208 -17.97 7.37 27.01
CA ARG A 208 -18.91 7.75 28.08
C ARG A 208 -18.33 8.83 28.97
N ASP A 209 -17.08 8.70 29.38
CA ASP A 209 -16.40 9.68 30.23
C ASP A 209 -16.33 11.07 29.55
N LEU A 210 -16.28 11.14 28.21
CA LEU A 210 -16.38 12.40 27.46
C LEU A 210 -17.79 13.01 27.46
N SER A 211 -18.81 12.20 27.73
CA SER A 211 -20.23 12.59 27.66
C SER A 211 -20.83 12.98 29.02
N GLU A 212 -20.11 12.75 30.11
CA GLU A 212 -20.50 13.06 31.50
C GLU A 212 -19.95 14.43 31.96
#